data_AF-A0A0D3IN85-F1
#
_entry.id   AF-A0A0D3IN85-F1
#
_cell.length_a   1.000
_cell.length_b   1.000
_cell.length_c   1.000
_cell.angle_alpha   90.00
_cell.angle_beta   90.00
_cell.angle_gamma   90.00
#
_symmetry.space_group_name_H-M   'P 1'
#
loop_
_entity.id
_entity.type
_entity.pdbx_description
1 polymer ?
#
loop_
_entity_poly.entity_id
_entity_poly.type
_entity_poly.pdbx_seq_one_letter_code
_entity_poly.pdbx_strand_id
1 'polypeptide(L)'
;MHAASGVLLVDRHIEKNGGTSFRSVLTQAERAGHCMYWGFSQNSAAWNSTVHALLRLSPEAPPPRLCIEAHSYIDYGIPWRRRLRQLVALRRVWRERSVPMKMLLTVRFRSPLDYYLSFFTWIVAARQARDGRRFGHNFSQWVAVSPNLQAEILLYSRSANTAAYCPLVHEERTAWAARWRGGDHNATARAAAAWRSLRSYDVVGTTERFDESALLVLRRLGWGEEAPPTSVALSAAATVQPGCMRAEPATESNWWCYLRGASRRDERRRILRRVCPDMGECAALMRRYAPADAGCSDYEGKWAHAAEQNFSSPRACFVADQAVMGPVWRQHGQLEPAGTPRKSNLKHAGRAYSSDALSGSHFADFF
;
A
#
# COMPACT_ATOMS: atom_id res chain seq x y z
N MET A 1 32.02 0.43 22.88
CA MET A 1 30.72 1.02 22.49
C MET A 1 30.49 0.73 21.02
N HIS A 2 29.41 0.05 20.65
CA HIS A 2 29.06 -0.09 19.24
C HIS A 2 28.69 1.29 18.69
N ALA A 3 29.34 1.74 17.62
CA ALA A 3 28.97 2.99 16.96
C ALA A 3 27.48 2.94 16.58
N ALA A 4 26.72 3.97 16.93
CA ALA A 4 25.31 4.05 16.60
C ALA A 4 25.16 3.97 15.06
N SER A 5 24.40 2.98 14.58
CA SER A 5 24.12 2.83 13.15
C SER A 5 22.84 3.57 12.78
N GLY A 6 22.87 4.21 11.61
CA GLY A 6 21.69 4.85 11.06
C GLY A 6 20.80 3.85 10.33
N VAL A 7 19.55 4.25 10.12
CA VAL A 7 18.54 3.43 9.46
C VAL A 7 17.81 4.27 8.42
N LEU A 8 17.60 3.69 7.24
CA LEU A 8 16.67 4.21 6.25
C LEU A 8 15.71 3.11 5.85
N LEU A 9 14.50 3.14 6.39
CA LEU A 9 13.37 2.32 5.94
C LEU A 9 12.56 3.15 4.94
N VAL A 10 12.40 2.66 3.71
CA VAL A 10 11.54 3.30 2.70
C VAL A 10 10.48 2.32 2.26
N ASP A 11 9.23 2.65 2.54
CA ASP A 11 8.07 1.96 2.02
C ASP A 11 7.52 2.68 0.80
N ARG A 12 7.55 2.02 -0.35
CA ARG A 12 6.85 2.51 -1.54
C ARG A 12 5.36 2.26 -1.35
N HIS A 13 4.62 3.33 -1.08
CA HIS A 13 3.17 3.29 -1.01
C HIS A 13 2.59 3.23 -2.43
N ILE A 14 1.92 2.12 -2.74
CA ILE A 14 0.99 2.01 -3.89
C ILE A 14 -0.42 2.11 -3.32
N GLU A 15 -1.25 3.00 -3.88
CA GLU A 15 -2.59 3.28 -3.39
C GLU A 15 -3.38 1.99 -3.23
N LYS A 16 -4.01 1.79 -2.07
CA LYS A 16 -4.84 0.61 -1.73
C LYS A 16 -4.07 -0.70 -1.47
N ASN A 17 -2.74 -0.65 -1.39
CA ASN A 17 -1.89 -1.79 -0.97
C ASN A 17 -1.52 -1.75 0.53
N GLY A 18 -2.51 -1.46 1.38
CA GLY A 18 -2.33 -1.47 2.84
C GLY A 18 -1.46 -0.33 3.37
N GLY A 19 -1.35 0.79 2.66
CA GLY A 19 -0.51 1.92 3.07
C GLY A 19 -0.87 2.50 4.44
N THR A 20 -2.16 2.62 4.79
CA THR A 20 -2.57 3.02 6.15
C THR A 20 -2.11 2.03 7.21
N SER A 21 -2.22 0.72 6.92
CA SER A 21 -1.78 -0.32 7.86
C SER A 21 -0.28 -0.26 8.08
N PHE A 22 0.51 -0.06 7.02
CA PHE A 22 1.96 0.03 7.16
C PHE A 22 2.42 1.35 7.76
N ARG A 23 1.69 2.45 7.54
CA ARG A 23 1.89 3.70 8.28
C ARG A 23 1.82 3.45 9.78
N SER A 24 0.87 2.65 10.27
CA SER A 24 0.81 2.28 11.69
C SER A 24 2.09 1.57 12.16
N VAL A 25 2.68 0.70 11.33
CA VAL A 25 3.98 0.06 11.62
C VAL A 25 5.09 1.11 11.72
N LEU A 26 5.16 2.05 10.77
CA LEU A 26 6.16 3.12 10.78
C LEU A 26 6.00 4.07 11.97
N THR A 27 4.77 4.47 12.30
CA THR A 27 4.47 5.32 13.46
C THR A 27 4.75 4.59 14.78
N GLN A 28 4.52 3.27 14.85
CA GLN A 28 4.90 2.50 16.03
C GLN A 28 6.43 2.42 16.18
N ALA A 29 7.16 2.21 15.08
CA ALA A 29 8.62 2.24 15.08
C ALA A 29 9.16 3.62 15.53
N GLU A 30 8.51 4.71 15.12
CA GLU A 30 8.83 6.05 15.62
C GLU A 30 8.60 6.20 17.12
N ARG A 31 7.44 5.76 17.62
CA ARG A 31 7.14 5.79 19.07
C ARG A 31 8.12 4.96 19.90
N ALA A 32 8.64 3.87 19.34
CA ALA A 32 9.68 3.05 19.95
C ALA A 32 11.10 3.64 19.82
N GLY A 33 11.23 4.86 19.27
CA GLY A 33 12.53 5.52 19.08
C GLY A 33 13.41 4.89 18.00
N HIS A 34 12.85 4.04 17.14
CA HIS A 34 13.63 3.36 16.11
C HIS A 34 13.97 4.25 14.91
N CYS A 35 13.14 5.24 14.58
CA CYS A 35 13.33 6.16 13.47
C CYS A 35 12.42 7.40 13.62
N MET A 36 12.70 8.47 12.89
CA MET A 36 11.74 9.55 12.66
C MET A 36 10.84 9.18 11.48
N TYR A 37 9.52 9.26 11.65
CA TYR A 37 8.57 9.02 10.57
C TYR A 37 8.46 10.24 9.67
N TRP A 38 8.50 10.00 8.37
CA TRP A 38 8.26 11.00 7.34
C TRP A 38 7.30 10.40 6.31
N GLY A 39 6.13 10.99 6.11
CA GLY A 39 5.11 10.39 5.22
C GLY A 39 4.15 11.37 4.56
N PHE A 40 3.11 10.80 3.94
CA PHE A 40 1.96 11.31 3.14
C PHE A 40 2.05 12.66 2.39
N SER A 41 2.62 13.71 2.96
CA SER A 41 2.72 15.06 2.40
C SER A 41 4.12 15.39 1.88
N GLN A 42 4.80 14.39 1.32
CA GLN A 42 6.12 14.56 0.73
C GLN A 42 5.98 15.08 -0.70
N ASN A 43 6.63 16.20 -1.01
CA ASN A 43 6.72 16.71 -2.38
C ASN A 43 8.10 16.42 -3.00
N SER A 44 8.19 16.58 -4.32
CA SER A 44 9.41 16.31 -5.09
C SER A 44 10.63 17.14 -4.64
N ALA A 45 10.40 18.38 -4.17
CA ALA A 45 11.46 19.26 -3.67
C ALA A 45 12.04 18.75 -2.33
N ALA A 46 11.18 18.44 -1.36
CA ALA A 46 11.59 17.88 -0.07
C ALA A 46 12.30 16.52 -0.24
N TRP A 47 11.83 15.70 -1.19
CA TRP A 47 12.53 14.46 -1.58
C TRP A 47 13.95 14.73 -2.09
N ASN A 48 14.11 15.66 -3.03
CA ASN A 48 15.42 16.01 -3.58
C ASN A 48 16.38 16.46 -2.49
N SER A 49 15.94 17.37 -1.62
CA SER A 49 16.77 17.87 -0.51
C SER A 49 17.17 16.74 0.44
N THR A 50 16.25 15.83 0.75
CA THR A 50 16.53 14.69 1.65
C THR A 50 17.52 13.72 1.04
N VAL A 51 17.33 13.29 -0.22
CA VAL A 51 18.27 12.41 -0.91
C VAL A 51 19.65 13.06 -1.04
N HIS A 52 19.70 14.36 -1.31
CA HIS A 52 20.93 15.11 -1.39
C HIS A 52 21.66 15.20 -0.04
N ALA A 53 20.93 15.40 1.07
CA ALA A 53 21.50 15.34 2.42
C ALA A 53 22.06 13.94 2.73
N LEU A 54 21.29 12.89 2.40
CA LEU A 54 21.70 11.49 2.56
C LEU A 54 22.96 11.14 1.74
N LEU A 55 23.13 11.71 0.54
CA LEU A 55 24.34 11.58 -0.29
C LEU A 55 25.56 12.28 0.31
N ARG A 56 25.37 13.25 1.21
CA ARG A 56 26.44 14.04 1.83
C ARG A 56 26.79 13.60 3.25
N LEU A 57 26.18 12.52 3.75
CA LEU A 57 26.56 11.94 5.04
C LEU A 57 28.06 11.60 5.07
N SER A 58 28.68 11.89 6.20
CA SER A 58 30.06 11.57 6.52
C SER A 58 30.10 10.59 7.70
N PRO A 59 31.17 9.79 7.86
CA PRO A 59 31.27 8.83 8.95
C PRO A 59 31.43 9.50 10.34
N GLU A 60 31.82 10.77 10.40
CA GLU A 60 31.96 11.55 11.64
C GLU A 60 30.62 12.07 12.17
N ALA A 61 29.62 12.22 11.30
CA ALA A 61 28.30 12.69 11.68
C ALA A 61 27.43 11.55 12.22
N PRO A 62 26.62 11.78 13.28
CA PRO A 62 25.65 10.79 13.74
C PRO A 62 24.71 10.40 12.60
N PRO A 63 24.65 9.11 12.22
CA PRO A 63 23.89 8.69 11.05
C PRO A 63 22.37 8.75 11.33
N PRO A 64 21.57 9.29 10.40
CA PRO A 64 20.15 9.51 10.64
C PRO A 64 19.36 8.20 10.70
N ARG A 65 18.20 8.25 11.35
CA ARG A 65 17.24 7.14 11.45
C ARG A 65 15.89 7.61 10.91
N LEU A 66 15.54 7.20 9.69
CA LEU A 66 14.37 7.68 8.96
C LEU A 66 13.47 6.52 8.52
N CYS A 67 12.17 6.71 8.70
CA CYS A 67 11.10 5.84 8.22
C CYS A 67 10.23 6.61 7.22
N ILE A 68 10.37 6.29 5.94
CA ILE A 68 9.77 7.03 4.84
C ILE A 68 8.59 6.24 4.27
N GLU A 69 7.40 6.84 4.29
CA GLU A 69 6.27 6.40 3.48
C GLU A 69 6.24 7.19 2.16
N ALA A 70 6.81 6.59 1.11
CA ALA A 70 6.98 7.18 -0.21
C ALA A 70 5.67 7.15 -1.03
N HIS A 71 4.78 8.11 -0.74
CA HIS A 71 3.48 8.30 -1.41
C HIS A 71 3.58 8.97 -2.78
N SER A 72 2.48 9.01 -3.53
CA SER A 72 2.41 9.46 -4.93
C SER A 72 2.80 10.90 -5.25
N TYR A 73 2.97 11.79 -4.28
CA TYR A 73 3.35 13.19 -4.53
C TYR A 73 4.86 13.42 -4.67
N ILE A 74 5.70 12.44 -4.30
CA ILE A 74 7.18 12.59 -4.28
C ILE A 74 7.85 12.57 -5.65
N ASP A 75 7.15 12.02 -6.64
CA ASP A 75 7.67 11.77 -7.98
C ASP A 75 6.79 12.46 -9.03
N TYR A 76 6.07 13.52 -8.64
CA TYR A 76 5.35 14.35 -9.59
C TYR A 76 6.34 14.94 -10.62
N GLY A 77 6.16 14.60 -11.90
CA GLY A 77 7.06 14.95 -13.00
C GLY A 77 8.32 14.10 -13.15
N ILE A 78 8.57 13.11 -12.27
CA ILE A 78 9.73 12.22 -12.35
C ILE A 78 9.29 10.76 -12.16
N PRO A 79 9.61 9.82 -13.05
CA PRO A 79 9.23 8.42 -12.84
C PRO A 79 9.86 7.82 -11.56
N TRP A 80 9.09 7.09 -10.75
CA TRP A 80 9.57 6.45 -9.51
C TRP A 80 10.85 5.64 -9.71
N ARG A 81 11.01 4.95 -10.85
CA ARG A 81 12.25 4.22 -11.19
C ARG A 81 13.52 5.07 -11.06
N ARG A 82 13.44 6.38 -11.33
CA ARG A 82 14.57 7.31 -11.17
C ARG A 82 14.86 7.54 -9.70
N ARG A 83 13.82 7.72 -8.87
CA ARG A 83 13.93 7.83 -7.41
C ARG A 83 14.49 6.55 -6.79
N LEU A 84 13.99 5.40 -7.21
CA LEU A 84 14.46 4.09 -6.76
C LEU A 84 15.95 3.89 -7.07
N ARG A 85 16.42 4.25 -8.27
CA ARG A 85 17.85 4.21 -8.59
C ARG A 85 18.68 5.12 -7.71
N GLN A 86 18.19 6.31 -7.35
CA GLN A 86 18.87 7.21 -6.40
C GLN A 86 19.01 6.53 -5.03
N LEU A 87 17.94 5.90 -4.53
CA LEU A 87 17.96 5.18 -3.25
C LEU A 87 18.93 4.00 -3.27
N VAL A 88 18.92 3.18 -4.32
CA VAL A 88 19.84 2.04 -4.45
C VAL A 88 21.30 2.52 -4.51
N ALA A 89 21.57 3.64 -5.20
CA ALA A 89 22.91 4.21 -5.29
C ALA A 89 23.47 4.68 -3.93
N LEU A 90 22.61 5.12 -3.00
CA LEU A 90 23.04 5.50 -1.64
C LEU A 90 23.80 4.37 -0.93
N ARG A 91 23.40 3.11 -1.13
CA ARG A 91 24.08 1.95 -0.52
C ARG A 91 25.55 1.88 -0.87
N ARG A 92 25.86 2.15 -2.15
CA ARG A 92 27.23 2.16 -2.65
C ARG A 92 28.00 3.34 -2.05
N VAL A 93 27.42 4.54 -2.10
CA VAL A 93 28.04 5.77 -1.57
C VAL A 93 28.37 5.63 -0.08
N TRP A 94 27.45 5.12 0.73
CA TRP A 94 27.69 4.93 2.17
C TRP A 94 28.76 3.88 2.45
N ARG A 95 28.79 2.79 1.67
CA ARG A 95 29.83 1.76 1.79
C ARG A 95 31.22 2.32 1.45
N GLU A 96 31.35 3.04 0.34
CA GLU A 96 32.63 3.65 -0.09
C GLU A 96 33.15 4.68 0.91
N ARG A 97 32.25 5.32 1.67
CA ARG A 97 32.58 6.33 2.69
C ARG A 97 32.58 5.80 4.12
N SER A 98 32.41 4.49 4.30
CA SER A 98 32.32 3.85 5.63
C SER A 98 31.24 4.47 6.54
N VAL A 99 30.15 4.98 5.97
CA VAL A 99 29.02 5.51 6.75
C VAL A 99 28.17 4.33 7.23
N PRO A 100 27.97 4.14 8.56
CA PRO A 100 27.29 2.97 9.11
C PRO A 100 25.76 3.09 8.98
N MET A 101 25.25 3.00 7.75
CA MET A 101 23.82 3.06 7.43
C MET A 101 23.27 1.69 7.04
N LYS A 102 22.11 1.33 7.60
CA LYS A 102 21.29 0.21 7.14
C LYS A 102 20.11 0.72 6.32
N MET A 103 19.93 0.20 5.11
CA MET A 103 18.79 0.55 4.26
C MET A 103 17.88 -0.65 4.03
N LEU A 104 16.58 -0.43 4.17
CA LEU A 104 15.57 -1.39 3.72
C LEU A 104 14.54 -0.68 2.83
N LEU A 105 14.35 -1.21 1.63
CA LEU A 105 13.36 -0.78 0.65
C LEU A 105 12.26 -1.84 0.61
N THR A 106 11.02 -1.41 0.84
CA THR A 106 9.85 -2.29 0.85
C THR A 106 8.74 -1.75 -0.05
N VAL A 107 7.97 -2.67 -0.64
CA VAL A 107 6.76 -2.39 -1.41
C VAL A 107 5.77 -3.52 -1.19
N ARG A 108 4.48 -3.24 -1.34
CA ARG A 108 3.41 -4.24 -1.25
C ARG A 108 2.52 -4.24 -2.47
N PHE A 109 2.05 -5.43 -2.82
CA PHE A 109 1.06 -5.67 -3.86
C PHE A 109 -0.20 -6.31 -3.28
N ARG A 110 -1.26 -6.34 -4.07
CA ARG A 110 -2.51 -7.00 -3.75
C ARG A 110 -2.94 -7.85 -4.93
N SER A 111 -3.75 -8.88 -4.69
CA SER A 111 -4.37 -9.63 -5.77
C SER A 111 -5.05 -8.65 -6.76
N PRO A 112 -4.87 -8.80 -8.08
CA PRO A 112 -5.33 -7.79 -9.04
C PRO A 112 -6.81 -7.48 -8.92
N LEU A 113 -7.66 -8.50 -8.75
CA LEU A 113 -9.09 -8.30 -8.62
C LEU A 113 -9.44 -7.50 -7.37
N ASP A 114 -8.90 -7.89 -6.21
CA ASP A 114 -9.19 -7.16 -4.98
C ASP A 114 -8.60 -5.74 -4.99
N TYR A 115 -7.45 -5.56 -5.64
CA TYR A 115 -6.83 -4.25 -5.83
C TYR A 115 -7.76 -3.31 -6.61
N TYR A 116 -8.18 -3.75 -7.80
CA TYR A 116 -9.01 -2.94 -8.69
C TYR A 116 -10.38 -2.66 -8.07
N LEU A 117 -11.01 -3.63 -7.41
CA LEU A 117 -12.27 -3.42 -6.69
C LEU A 117 -12.10 -2.43 -5.53
N SER A 118 -11.01 -2.56 -4.76
CA SER A 118 -10.68 -1.64 -3.67
C SER A 118 -10.42 -0.21 -4.14
N PHE A 119 -9.71 -0.04 -5.26
CA PHE A 119 -9.45 1.27 -5.87
C PHE A 119 -10.72 1.88 -6.45
N PHE A 120 -11.49 1.09 -7.19
CA PHE A 120 -12.73 1.54 -7.82
C PHE A 120 -13.76 2.01 -6.80
N THR A 121 -14.01 1.19 -5.78
CA THR A 121 -14.98 1.52 -4.71
C THR A 121 -14.50 2.66 -3.81
N TRP A 122 -13.19 2.93 -3.76
CA TRP A 122 -12.64 4.03 -2.97
C TRP A 122 -12.97 5.40 -3.56
N ILE A 123 -12.84 5.60 -4.87
CA ILE A 123 -12.95 6.94 -5.47
C ILE A 123 -13.68 6.98 -6.81
N VAL A 124 -13.57 5.93 -7.62
CA VAL A 124 -14.06 5.93 -9.01
C VAL A 124 -15.58 5.82 -9.05
N ALA A 125 -16.16 4.90 -8.26
CA ALA A 125 -17.60 4.66 -8.22
C ALA A 125 -18.39 5.94 -7.90
N ALA A 126 -17.88 6.74 -6.95
CA ALA A 126 -18.45 8.03 -6.58
C ALA A 126 -18.48 9.02 -7.75
N ARG A 127 -17.44 9.02 -8.58
CA ARG A 127 -17.32 9.91 -9.74
C ARG A 127 -18.20 9.45 -10.90
N GLN A 128 -18.26 8.15 -11.16
CA GLN A 128 -19.18 7.59 -12.15
C GLN A 128 -20.64 7.86 -11.78
N ALA A 129 -21.01 7.75 -10.50
CA ALA A 129 -22.35 8.07 -10.03
C ALA A 129 -22.72 9.56 -10.22
N ARG A 130 -21.74 10.47 -10.16
CA ARG A 130 -21.94 11.91 -10.39
C ARG A 130 -21.97 12.27 -11.87
N ASP A 131 -21.09 11.66 -12.68
CA ASP A 131 -20.94 11.95 -14.10
C ASP A 131 -20.46 10.71 -14.87
N GLY A 132 -21.41 9.82 -15.19
CA GLY A 132 -21.13 8.59 -15.92
C GLY A 132 -20.67 8.83 -17.35
N ARG A 133 -21.05 9.97 -17.97
CA ARG A 133 -20.58 10.32 -19.33
C ARG A 133 -19.08 10.57 -19.34
N ARG A 134 -18.57 11.25 -18.31
CA ARG A 134 -17.14 11.60 -18.20
C ARG A 134 -16.28 10.45 -17.70
N PHE A 135 -16.78 9.67 -16.74
CA PHE A 135 -15.99 8.65 -16.01
C PHE A 135 -16.34 7.20 -16.35
N GLY A 136 -17.30 6.99 -17.26
CA GLY A 136 -17.85 5.68 -17.59
C GLY A 136 -19.01 5.30 -16.68
N HIS A 137 -19.76 4.28 -17.11
CA HIS A 137 -20.98 3.84 -16.45
C HIS A 137 -20.78 2.63 -15.54
N ASN A 138 -19.66 1.93 -15.66
CA ASN A 138 -19.41 0.70 -14.90
C ASN A 138 -17.91 0.42 -14.71
N PHE A 139 -17.65 -0.64 -13.94
CA PHE A 139 -16.31 -1.12 -13.61
C PHE A 139 -15.51 -1.55 -14.84
N SER A 140 -16.11 -2.31 -15.76
CA SER A 140 -15.40 -2.85 -16.92
C SER A 140 -14.93 -1.75 -17.88
N GLN A 141 -15.73 -0.71 -18.11
CA GLN A 141 -15.33 0.46 -18.89
C GLN A 141 -14.13 1.18 -18.25
N TRP A 142 -14.13 1.36 -16.92
CA TRP A 142 -13.02 1.98 -16.20
C TRP A 142 -11.74 1.14 -16.27
N VAL A 143 -11.85 -0.17 -16.00
CA VAL A 143 -10.72 -1.12 -16.07
C VAL A 143 -10.08 -1.10 -17.45
N ALA A 144 -10.88 -1.09 -18.51
CA ALA A 144 -10.38 -1.17 -19.87
C ALA A 144 -9.39 -0.04 -20.21
N VAL A 145 -9.62 1.17 -19.67
CA VAL A 145 -8.77 2.34 -19.89
C VAL A 145 -7.77 2.60 -18.75
N SER A 146 -7.64 1.65 -17.82
CA SER A 146 -6.66 1.67 -16.73
C SER A 146 -5.96 0.32 -16.57
N PRO A 147 -5.35 -0.22 -17.65
CA PRO A 147 -4.70 -1.52 -17.62
C PRO A 147 -3.42 -1.52 -16.76
N ASN A 148 -3.16 -2.64 -16.07
CA ASN A 148 -2.00 -2.87 -15.21
C ASN A 148 -1.72 -1.71 -14.22
N LEU A 149 -2.75 -1.31 -13.47
CA LEU A 149 -2.74 -0.13 -12.61
C LEU A 149 -1.67 -0.22 -11.52
N GLN A 150 -1.46 -1.38 -10.89
CA GLN A 150 -0.43 -1.52 -9.85
C GLN A 150 0.97 -1.34 -10.43
N ALA A 151 1.26 -2.02 -11.54
CA ALA A 151 2.53 -1.87 -12.25
C ALA A 151 2.73 -0.46 -12.79
N GLU A 152 1.67 0.19 -13.27
CA GLU A 152 1.75 1.57 -13.75
C GLU A 152 2.07 2.53 -12.61
N ILE A 153 1.39 2.43 -11.45
CA ILE A 153 1.67 3.25 -10.26
C ILE A 153 3.06 2.98 -9.70
N LEU A 154 3.53 1.73 -9.72
CA LEU A 154 4.91 1.41 -9.34
C LEU A 154 5.91 2.18 -10.19
N LEU A 155 5.62 2.38 -11.48
CA LEU A 155 6.52 3.07 -12.40
C LEU A 155 6.34 4.60 -12.41
N TYR A 156 5.11 5.06 -12.21
CA TYR A 156 4.67 6.45 -12.32
C TYR A 156 3.54 6.71 -11.30
N SER A 157 3.81 7.34 -10.16
CA SER A 157 2.74 7.49 -9.15
C SER A 157 1.55 8.32 -9.62
N ARG A 158 1.77 9.27 -10.54
CA ARG A 158 0.71 10.11 -11.11
C ARG A 158 -0.43 9.27 -11.70
N SER A 159 -0.15 8.05 -12.13
CA SER A 159 -1.17 7.16 -12.69
C SER A 159 -2.29 6.81 -11.72
N ALA A 160 -2.06 6.87 -10.40
CA ALA A 160 -3.14 6.77 -9.42
C ALA A 160 -4.14 7.93 -9.56
N ASN A 161 -3.62 9.16 -9.66
CA ASN A 161 -4.47 10.34 -9.90
C ASN A 161 -5.13 10.28 -11.28
N THR A 162 -4.41 9.88 -12.33
CA THR A 162 -5.00 9.71 -13.66
C THR A 162 -6.14 8.68 -13.64
N ALA A 163 -5.98 7.55 -12.96
CA ALA A 163 -7.02 6.53 -12.86
C ALA A 163 -8.25 6.98 -12.04
N ALA A 164 -8.02 7.82 -11.02
CA ALA A 164 -9.05 8.26 -10.09
C ALA A 164 -9.81 9.51 -10.56
N TYR A 165 -9.15 10.48 -11.20
CA TYR A 165 -9.68 11.83 -11.41
C TYR A 165 -9.82 12.24 -12.89
N CYS A 166 -9.12 11.59 -13.82
CA CYS A 166 -9.19 11.96 -15.23
C CYS A 166 -10.41 11.33 -15.94
N PRO A 167 -11.08 12.09 -16.85
CA PRO A 167 -12.08 11.54 -17.78
C PRO A 167 -11.57 10.31 -18.54
N LEU A 168 -12.49 9.49 -19.04
CA LEU A 168 -12.13 8.34 -19.90
C LEU A 168 -11.32 8.75 -21.14
N VAL A 169 -11.66 9.91 -21.73
CA VAL A 169 -11.05 10.45 -22.95
C VAL A 169 -9.81 11.32 -22.70
N HIS A 170 -9.36 11.44 -21.45
CA HIS A 170 -8.20 12.25 -21.11
C HIS A 170 -6.93 11.73 -21.80
N GLU A 171 -6.14 12.63 -22.40
CA GLU A 171 -4.97 12.28 -23.21
C GLU A 171 -4.01 11.34 -22.49
N GLU A 172 -3.65 11.63 -21.24
CA GLU A 172 -2.73 10.77 -20.47
C GLU A 172 -3.28 9.36 -20.26
N ARG A 173 -4.60 9.24 -20.12
CA ARG A 173 -5.29 7.96 -19.91
C ARG A 173 -5.35 7.16 -21.20
N THR A 174 -5.64 7.83 -22.32
CA THR A 174 -5.57 7.26 -23.67
C THR A 174 -4.15 6.78 -23.97
N ALA A 175 -3.14 7.60 -23.72
CA ALA A 175 -1.73 7.25 -23.91
C ALA A 175 -1.32 6.08 -23.01
N TRP A 176 -1.76 6.06 -21.76
CA TRP A 176 -1.52 4.94 -20.84
C TRP A 176 -2.16 3.64 -21.36
N ALA A 177 -3.44 3.67 -21.73
CA ALA A 177 -4.10 2.50 -22.29
C ALA A 177 -3.39 2.01 -23.57
N ALA A 178 -3.01 2.93 -24.47
CA ALA A 178 -2.26 2.61 -25.69
C ALA A 178 -0.89 1.99 -25.40
N ARG A 179 -0.18 2.41 -24.35
CA ARG A 179 1.11 1.81 -23.98
C ARG A 179 1.01 0.35 -23.52
N TRP A 180 -0.10 -0.05 -22.91
CA TRP A 180 -0.33 -1.44 -22.48
C TRP A 180 -1.10 -2.28 -23.50
N ARG A 181 -1.84 -1.65 -24.41
CA ARG A 181 -2.56 -2.33 -25.50
C ARG A 181 -1.78 -2.38 -26.81
N GLY A 182 -0.79 -1.50 -26.98
CA GLY A 182 0.07 -1.48 -28.16
C GLY A 182 0.81 -2.81 -28.30
N GLY A 183 1.26 -3.12 -29.52
CA GLY A 183 1.84 -4.42 -29.87
C GLY A 183 2.82 -4.96 -28.82
N ASP A 184 2.89 -6.29 -28.72
CA ASP A 184 3.45 -7.05 -27.59
C ASP A 184 4.77 -6.50 -27.03
N HIS A 185 5.63 -5.92 -27.87
CA HIS A 185 6.87 -5.28 -27.47
C HIS A 185 6.71 -4.16 -26.43
N ASN A 186 5.73 -3.27 -26.55
CA ASN A 186 5.56 -2.14 -25.63
C ASN A 186 5.04 -2.59 -24.26
N ALA A 187 4.00 -3.43 -24.25
CA ALA A 187 3.46 -4.01 -23.03
C ALA A 187 4.50 -4.87 -22.30
N THR A 188 5.24 -5.70 -23.05
CA THR A 188 6.32 -6.54 -22.52
C THR A 188 7.45 -5.70 -21.94
N ALA A 189 7.91 -4.66 -22.63
CA ALA A 189 8.97 -3.78 -22.13
C ALA A 189 8.57 -3.04 -20.84
N ARG A 190 7.29 -2.63 -20.73
CA ARG A 190 6.75 -2.02 -19.51
C ARG A 190 6.64 -3.01 -18.36
N ALA A 191 6.08 -4.20 -18.60
CA ALA A 191 6.04 -5.27 -17.62
C ALA A 191 7.46 -5.60 -17.12
N ALA A 192 8.42 -5.77 -18.03
CA ALA A 192 9.83 -6.00 -17.70
C ALA A 192 10.43 -4.85 -16.87
N ALA A 193 10.03 -3.60 -17.12
CA ALA A 193 10.47 -2.48 -16.31
C ALA A 193 9.87 -2.46 -14.90
N ALA A 194 8.60 -2.82 -14.75
CA ALA A 194 7.98 -3.01 -13.44
C ALA A 194 8.71 -4.10 -12.66
N TRP A 195 8.95 -5.26 -13.29
CA TRP A 195 9.72 -6.36 -12.72
C TRP A 195 11.15 -5.98 -12.31
N ARG A 196 11.88 -5.24 -13.14
CA ARG A 196 13.22 -4.73 -12.76
C ARG A 196 13.15 -3.81 -11.54
N SER A 197 12.09 -3.01 -11.43
CA SER A 197 11.88 -2.15 -10.26
C SER A 197 11.62 -3.01 -9.01
N LEU A 198 10.79 -4.05 -9.10
CA LEU A 198 10.53 -4.98 -8.00
C LEU A 198 11.79 -5.67 -7.47
N ARG A 199 12.71 -6.07 -8.36
CA ARG A 199 13.99 -6.68 -7.95
C ARG A 199 14.93 -5.74 -7.18
N SER A 200 14.63 -4.44 -7.16
CA SER A 200 15.43 -3.45 -6.42
C SER A 200 14.96 -3.27 -4.97
N TYR A 201 13.85 -3.90 -4.57
CA TYR A 201 13.36 -3.89 -3.18
C TYR A 201 13.92 -5.08 -2.41
N ASP A 202 14.14 -4.89 -1.11
CA ASP A 202 14.60 -5.97 -0.24
C ASP A 202 13.42 -6.81 0.29
N VAL A 203 12.23 -6.20 0.40
CA VAL A 203 11.00 -6.87 0.79
C VAL A 203 9.87 -6.48 -0.15
N VAL A 204 9.35 -7.47 -0.89
CA VAL A 204 8.12 -7.35 -1.67
C VAL A 204 7.05 -8.18 -0.96
N GLY A 205 6.08 -7.52 -0.35
CA GLY A 205 4.98 -8.15 0.39
C GLY A 205 3.66 -8.19 -0.39
N THR A 206 2.68 -8.89 0.16
CA THR A 206 1.28 -8.85 -0.31
C THR A 206 0.36 -8.35 0.81
N THR A 207 -0.78 -7.76 0.46
CA THR A 207 -1.76 -7.29 1.45
C THR A 207 -2.47 -8.45 2.16
N GLU A 208 -2.55 -9.58 1.48
CA GLU A 208 -3.12 -10.84 1.94
C GLU A 208 -2.24 -11.46 3.04
N ARG A 209 -0.94 -11.16 3.00
CA ARG A 209 0.09 -11.61 3.95
C ARG A 209 0.80 -10.42 4.61
N PHE A 210 -0.02 -9.44 5.03
CA PHE A 210 0.49 -8.18 5.54
C PHE A 210 1.36 -8.38 6.77
N ASP A 211 0.88 -9.16 7.75
CA ASP A 211 1.58 -9.37 9.02
C ASP A 211 2.94 -10.03 8.81
N GLU A 212 3.03 -11.01 7.89
CA GLU A 212 4.30 -11.64 7.55
C GLU A 212 5.27 -10.66 6.88
N SER A 213 4.78 -9.82 5.97
CA SER A 213 5.61 -8.81 5.32
C SER A 213 6.13 -7.76 6.32
N ALA A 214 5.30 -7.36 7.28
CA ALA A 214 5.67 -6.43 8.35
C ALA A 214 6.70 -7.05 9.30
N LEU A 215 6.46 -8.28 9.76
CA LEU A 215 7.42 -9.02 10.60
C LEU A 215 8.76 -9.21 9.91
N LEU A 216 8.76 -9.52 8.61
CA LEU A 216 10.00 -9.63 7.83
C LEU A 216 10.77 -8.30 7.80
N VAL A 217 10.08 -7.16 7.66
CA VAL A 217 10.70 -5.83 7.74
C VAL A 217 11.34 -5.59 9.11
N LEU A 218 10.60 -5.82 10.20
CA LEU A 218 11.09 -5.63 11.57
C LEU A 218 12.34 -6.50 11.84
N ARG A 219 12.26 -7.78 11.51
CA ARG A 219 13.38 -8.73 11.65
C ARG A 219 14.59 -8.32 10.81
N ARG A 220 14.37 -7.90 9.56
CA ARG A 220 15.46 -7.43 8.68
C ARG A 220 16.13 -6.19 9.24
N LEU A 221 15.41 -5.34 9.99
CA LEU A 221 15.96 -4.16 10.66
C LEU A 221 16.62 -4.48 12.00
N GLY A 222 16.29 -5.63 12.62
CA GLY A 222 16.76 -5.97 13.96
C GLY A 222 15.98 -5.24 15.05
N TRP A 223 14.79 -4.76 14.72
CA TRP A 223 13.81 -4.29 15.69
C TRP A 223 13.13 -5.57 16.20
N GLY A 224 13.27 -5.87 17.49
CA GLY A 224 12.85 -7.15 18.06
C GLY A 224 11.38 -7.47 17.77
N GLU A 225 10.95 -8.69 18.08
CA GLU A 225 9.52 -9.07 18.08
C GLU A 225 8.76 -8.41 19.26
N GLU A 226 9.08 -7.15 19.59
CA GLU A 226 8.19 -6.34 20.43
C GLU A 226 6.83 -6.41 19.76
N ALA A 227 5.88 -7.06 20.46
CA ALA A 227 4.78 -7.80 19.86
C ALA A 227 4.25 -7.11 18.59
N PRO A 228 4.19 -7.81 17.43
CA PRO A 228 3.51 -7.26 16.27
C PRO A 228 2.16 -6.75 16.78
N PRO A 229 1.82 -5.49 16.53
CA PRO A 229 0.77 -4.80 17.29
C PRO A 229 -0.46 -5.69 17.28
N THR A 230 -0.76 -6.29 18.44
CA THR A 230 -1.58 -7.50 18.62
C THR A 230 -3.08 -7.25 18.34
N SER A 231 -3.38 -6.17 17.64
CA SER A 231 -4.71 -5.72 17.24
C SER A 231 -4.73 -4.83 15.98
N VAL A 232 -3.63 -4.71 15.22
CA VAL A 232 -3.73 -4.22 13.81
C VAL A 232 -4.41 -5.27 12.92
N ALA A 233 -4.80 -6.42 13.51
CA ALA A 233 -5.85 -7.32 13.07
C ALA A 233 -6.86 -6.60 12.16
N LEU A 234 -6.61 -6.67 10.85
CA LEU A 234 -7.57 -6.44 9.80
C LEU A 234 -8.49 -5.21 9.97
N SER A 235 -8.05 -4.14 10.62
CA SER A 235 -8.62 -2.79 10.40
C SER A 235 -8.24 -2.26 9.00
N ALA A 236 -7.37 -3.00 8.31
CA ALA A 236 -7.27 -3.02 6.84
C ALA A 236 -8.61 -3.39 6.14
N ALA A 237 -9.61 -3.92 6.88
CA ALA A 237 -11.00 -3.94 6.47
C ALA A 237 -11.53 -2.51 6.34
N ALA A 238 -11.19 -1.91 5.21
CA ALA A 238 -11.74 -0.66 4.73
C ALA A 238 -11.59 0.47 5.76
N THR A 239 -10.45 1.16 5.76
CA THR A 239 -10.54 2.63 5.83
C THR A 239 -11.36 3.08 4.62
N VAL A 240 -12.67 3.01 4.78
CA VAL A 240 -13.65 3.83 4.10
C VAL A 240 -13.14 5.25 4.32
N GLN A 241 -12.91 5.99 3.24
CA GLN A 241 -12.77 7.42 3.42
C GLN A 241 -13.98 7.88 4.24
N PRO A 242 -13.82 8.73 5.26
CA PRO A 242 -14.96 9.29 5.99
C PRO A 242 -16.02 9.97 5.09
N GLY A 243 -15.73 10.14 3.79
CA GLY A 243 -16.55 10.86 2.81
C GLY A 243 -17.88 10.26 2.40
N CYS A 244 -18.25 9.02 2.74
CA CYS A 244 -19.66 8.62 2.53
C CYS A 244 -20.19 7.55 3.49
N MET A 245 -20.40 7.96 4.74
CA MET A 245 -21.28 7.28 5.68
C MET A 245 -22.64 7.99 5.67
N ARG A 246 -23.73 7.26 5.42
CA ARG A 246 -25.10 7.84 5.38
C ARG A 246 -26.01 7.23 6.43
N ALA A 247 -26.94 8.01 6.97
CA ALA A 247 -27.98 7.50 7.87
C ALA A 247 -29.10 6.76 7.12
N GLU A 248 -29.29 7.09 5.84
CA GLU A 248 -30.37 6.58 5.00
C GLU A 248 -29.90 5.47 4.05
N PRO A 249 -30.82 4.59 3.60
CA PRO A 249 -30.54 3.55 2.63
C PRO A 249 -29.89 4.04 1.32
N ALA A 250 -29.25 3.10 0.63
CA ALA A 250 -28.69 3.33 -0.69
C ALA A 250 -29.80 3.60 -1.74
N THR A 251 -29.58 4.65 -2.51
CA THR A 251 -30.25 5.06 -3.75
C THR A 251 -29.31 4.86 -4.94
N GLU A 252 -29.79 5.12 -6.16
CA GLU A 252 -28.99 5.05 -7.39
C GLU A 252 -27.79 6.04 -7.43
N SER A 253 -27.83 7.16 -6.69
CA SER A 253 -26.76 8.17 -6.73
C SER A 253 -25.66 7.96 -5.67
N ASN A 254 -25.88 7.09 -4.70
CA ASN A 254 -25.03 6.91 -3.51
C ASN A 254 -24.83 5.43 -3.14
N TRP A 255 -25.10 4.49 -4.05
CA TRP A 255 -25.03 3.04 -3.77
C TRP A 255 -23.66 2.55 -3.29
N TRP A 256 -22.61 3.32 -3.59
CA TRP A 256 -21.21 3.09 -3.20
C TRP A 256 -20.89 3.55 -1.77
N CYS A 257 -21.83 4.22 -1.09
CA CYS A 257 -21.70 4.68 0.29
C CYS A 257 -22.07 3.59 1.29
N TYR A 258 -21.49 3.68 2.49
CA TYR A 258 -21.80 2.77 3.60
C TYR A 258 -22.96 3.31 4.43
N LEU A 259 -23.89 2.44 4.79
CA LEU A 259 -24.95 2.75 5.74
C LEU A 259 -24.38 2.80 7.17
N ARG A 260 -24.66 3.91 7.86
CA ARG A 260 -24.28 4.15 9.26
C ARG A 260 -25.01 3.15 10.16
N GLY A 261 -24.26 2.51 11.05
CA GLY A 261 -24.80 1.48 11.95
C GLY A 261 -24.93 0.09 11.31
N ALA A 262 -24.78 -0.04 9.99
CA ALA A 262 -24.75 -1.34 9.34
C ALA A 262 -23.40 -2.04 9.50
N SER A 263 -23.44 -3.37 9.43
CA SER A 263 -22.23 -4.21 9.38
C SER A 263 -21.37 -3.83 8.17
N ARG A 264 -20.11 -3.44 8.42
CA ARG A 264 -19.14 -3.08 7.36
C ARG A 264 -18.94 -4.23 6.37
N ARG A 265 -18.96 -5.47 6.86
CA ARG A 265 -18.77 -6.67 6.03
C ARG A 265 -19.92 -6.83 5.05
N ASP A 266 -21.16 -6.61 5.51
CA ASP A 266 -22.35 -6.77 4.69
C ASP A 266 -22.50 -5.62 3.69
N GLU A 267 -22.20 -4.39 4.11
CA GLU A 267 -22.17 -3.23 3.21
C GLU A 267 -21.10 -3.37 2.13
N ARG A 268 -19.89 -3.82 2.50
CA ARG A 268 -18.86 -4.14 1.50
C ARG A 268 -19.35 -5.20 0.53
N ARG A 269 -19.99 -6.27 1.01
CA ARG A 269 -20.56 -7.34 0.15
C ARG A 269 -21.64 -6.78 -0.79
N ARG A 270 -22.54 -5.93 -0.30
CA ARG A 270 -23.58 -5.26 -1.08
C ARG A 270 -22.98 -4.42 -2.21
N ILE A 271 -22.01 -3.57 -1.89
CA ILE A 271 -21.31 -2.72 -2.86
C ILE A 271 -20.59 -3.59 -3.90
N LEU A 272 -19.82 -4.60 -3.46
CA LEU A 272 -19.07 -5.47 -4.36
C LEU A 272 -19.97 -6.26 -5.31
N ARG A 273 -21.12 -6.79 -4.83
CA ARG A 273 -22.10 -7.46 -5.70
C ARG A 273 -22.66 -6.55 -6.78
N ARG A 274 -22.72 -5.23 -6.54
CA ARG A 274 -23.17 -4.26 -7.54
C ARG A 274 -22.07 -3.90 -8.54
N VAL A 275 -20.82 -3.79 -8.08
CA VAL A 275 -19.65 -3.53 -8.95
C VAL A 275 -19.33 -4.74 -9.84
N CYS A 276 -19.42 -5.92 -9.25
CA CYS A 276 -18.99 -7.18 -9.80
C CYS A 276 -20.00 -8.29 -9.40
N PRO A 277 -21.13 -8.40 -10.11
CA PRO A 277 -22.15 -9.41 -9.80
C PRO A 277 -21.61 -10.84 -9.96
N ASP A 278 -20.77 -11.06 -10.97
CA ASP A 278 -20.06 -12.30 -11.21
C ASP A 278 -18.55 -12.11 -10.98
N MET A 279 -18.05 -12.69 -9.89
CA MET A 279 -16.62 -12.63 -9.54
C MET A 279 -15.71 -13.35 -10.53
N GLY A 280 -16.21 -14.38 -11.21
CA GLY A 280 -15.49 -15.11 -12.25
C GLY A 280 -15.27 -14.25 -13.49
N GLU A 281 -16.30 -13.52 -13.93
CA GLU A 281 -16.19 -12.55 -15.03
C GLU A 281 -15.23 -11.41 -14.69
N CYS A 282 -15.30 -10.85 -13.48
CA CYS A 282 -14.34 -9.80 -13.10
C CYS A 282 -12.91 -10.31 -12.99
N ALA A 283 -12.71 -11.55 -12.52
CA ALA A 283 -11.39 -12.18 -12.56
C ALA A 283 -10.90 -12.34 -14.01
N ALA A 284 -11.77 -12.70 -14.95
CA ALA A 284 -11.44 -12.76 -16.37
C ALA A 284 -11.10 -11.37 -16.95
N LEU A 285 -11.80 -10.31 -16.54
CA LEU A 285 -11.46 -8.94 -16.88
C LEU A 285 -10.06 -8.56 -16.39
N MET A 286 -9.67 -8.95 -15.18
CA MET A 286 -8.32 -8.69 -14.67
C MET A 286 -7.25 -9.43 -15.46
N ARG A 287 -7.49 -10.70 -15.82
CA ARG A 287 -6.56 -11.44 -16.69
C ARG A 287 -6.39 -10.75 -18.05
N ARG A 288 -7.46 -10.17 -18.60
CA ARG A 288 -7.44 -9.47 -19.88
C ARG A 288 -6.74 -8.11 -19.82
N TYR A 289 -7.06 -7.28 -18.83
CA TYR A 289 -6.63 -5.88 -18.78
C TYR A 289 -5.45 -5.62 -17.84
N ALA A 290 -5.18 -6.53 -16.92
CA ALA A 290 -4.09 -6.41 -15.95
C ALA A 290 -3.16 -7.65 -15.95
N PRO A 291 -2.73 -8.18 -17.12
CA PRO A 291 -1.89 -9.38 -17.17
C PRO A 291 -0.52 -9.21 -16.51
N ALA A 292 0.05 -8.00 -16.51
CA ALA A 292 1.30 -7.72 -15.80
C ALA A 292 1.09 -7.67 -14.28
N ASP A 293 -0.04 -7.14 -13.81
CA ASP A 293 -0.38 -7.17 -12.37
C ASP A 293 -0.67 -8.61 -11.92
N ALA A 294 -1.37 -9.41 -12.74
CA ALA A 294 -1.60 -10.84 -12.50
C ALA A 294 -0.29 -11.63 -12.49
N GLY A 295 0.62 -11.34 -13.42
CA GLY A 295 1.98 -11.88 -13.38
C GLY A 295 2.71 -11.50 -12.09
N CYS A 296 2.50 -10.30 -11.54
CA CYS A 296 3.12 -9.92 -10.27
C CYS A 296 2.55 -10.69 -9.06
N SER A 297 1.26 -11.07 -9.09
CA SER A 297 0.57 -11.77 -8.00
C SER A 297 0.70 -13.30 -8.05
N ASP A 298 0.57 -13.91 -9.23
CA ASP A 298 0.60 -15.38 -9.42
C ASP A 298 1.99 -15.97 -9.12
N TYR A 299 2.98 -15.09 -8.92
CA TYR A 299 4.32 -15.45 -8.50
C TYR A 299 4.44 -15.78 -7.00
N GLU A 300 3.38 -15.76 -6.17
CA GLU A 300 3.46 -16.24 -4.77
C GLU A 300 4.05 -17.67 -4.67
N GLY A 301 3.87 -18.53 -5.68
CA GLY A 301 4.54 -19.83 -5.79
C GLY A 301 5.97 -19.80 -6.35
N LYS A 302 6.35 -18.76 -7.12
CA LYS A 302 7.68 -18.63 -7.76
C LYS A 302 8.66 -17.75 -6.99
N TRP A 303 8.18 -16.86 -6.11
CA TRP A 303 9.03 -16.06 -5.22
C TRP A 303 9.77 -16.92 -4.18
N ALA A 304 9.24 -18.10 -3.84
CA ALA A 304 9.92 -19.08 -2.99
C ALA A 304 11.16 -19.68 -3.68
N HIS A 305 11.09 -19.91 -5.00
CA HIS A 305 12.18 -20.55 -5.75
C HIS A 305 13.22 -19.56 -6.33
N ALA A 306 12.82 -18.37 -6.77
CA ALA A 306 13.75 -17.44 -7.43
C ALA A 306 14.78 -16.79 -6.48
N ALA A 307 14.62 -16.94 -5.17
CA ALA A 307 15.60 -16.50 -4.17
C ALA A 307 16.68 -17.55 -3.83
N GLU A 308 16.58 -18.76 -4.40
CA GLU A 308 17.61 -19.81 -4.19
C GLU A 308 18.81 -19.67 -5.14
N GLN A 309 18.70 -18.92 -6.24
CA GLN A 309 19.69 -19.03 -7.33
C GLN A 309 20.64 -17.84 -7.52
N ASN A 310 20.55 -16.73 -6.76
CA ASN A 310 21.40 -15.54 -7.03
C ASN A 310 21.87 -14.73 -5.81
N PHE A 311 21.76 -15.28 -4.59
CA PHE A 311 22.41 -14.69 -3.42
C PHE A 311 23.28 -15.75 -2.75
N SER A 312 24.60 -15.53 -2.77
CA SER A 312 25.61 -16.33 -2.07
C SER A 312 25.56 -16.20 -0.54
N SER A 313 24.36 -16.03 0.03
CA SER A 313 24.07 -16.09 1.46
C SER A 313 22.61 -16.53 1.63
N PRO A 314 22.32 -17.57 2.45
CA PRO A 314 21.03 -18.22 2.45
C PRO A 314 19.96 -17.43 3.22
N ARG A 315 18.71 -17.54 2.75
CA ARG A 315 17.42 -17.18 3.38
C ARG A 315 16.91 -15.75 3.13
N ALA A 316 15.98 -15.64 2.19
CA ALA A 316 14.57 -15.31 2.45
C ALA A 316 13.95 -14.51 1.30
N CYS A 317 13.26 -15.22 0.41
CA CYS A 317 11.97 -14.79 -0.12
C CYS A 317 11.04 -16.01 -0.02
N PHE A 318 9.87 -15.82 0.60
CA PHE A 318 8.75 -16.77 0.59
C PHE A 318 9.03 -18.22 1.06
N VAL A 319 9.77 -18.38 2.15
CA VAL A 319 9.29 -19.24 3.25
C VAL A 319 9.45 -18.37 4.46
N ALA A 320 8.34 -17.87 5.01
CA ALA A 320 8.37 -17.42 6.39
C ALA A 320 8.84 -18.65 7.18
N ASP A 321 10.06 -18.57 7.69
CA ASP A 321 10.69 -19.59 8.53
C ASP A 321 9.60 -20.18 9.43
N GLN A 322 9.19 -21.44 9.20
CA GLN A 322 8.04 -22.03 9.91
C GLN A 322 8.27 -21.98 11.43
N ALA A 323 9.52 -21.92 11.87
CA ALA A 323 9.90 -21.69 13.26
C ALA A 323 9.47 -20.31 13.81
N VAL A 324 9.36 -19.29 12.95
CA VAL A 324 8.94 -17.91 13.28
C VAL A 324 7.43 -17.73 13.22
N MET A 325 6.76 -18.38 12.27
CA MET A 325 5.28 -18.33 12.21
C MET A 325 4.63 -19.23 13.25
N GLY A 326 5.32 -20.26 13.74
CA GLY A 326 4.81 -21.17 14.78
C GLY A 326 4.35 -20.45 16.06
N PRO A 327 5.15 -19.55 16.68
CA PRO A 327 4.73 -18.72 17.81
C PRO A 327 3.56 -17.78 17.49
N VAL A 328 3.58 -17.10 16.34
CA VAL A 328 2.53 -16.16 15.90
C VAL A 328 1.19 -16.90 15.68
N TRP A 329 1.22 -18.05 15.00
CA TRP A 329 0.03 -18.88 14.78
C TRP A 329 -0.47 -19.54 16.05
N ARG A 330 0.40 -19.88 17.01
CA ARG A 330 -0.01 -20.37 18.33
C ARG A 330 -0.69 -19.29 19.18
N GLN A 331 -0.24 -18.04 19.11
CA GLN A 331 -0.91 -16.91 19.78
C GLN A 331 -2.27 -16.57 19.16
N HIS A 332 -2.44 -16.73 17.84
CA HIS A 332 -3.71 -16.45 17.17
C HIS A 332 -4.69 -17.64 17.10
N GLY A 333 -4.20 -18.88 17.19
CA GLY A 333 -5.00 -20.11 17.17
C GLY A 333 -5.64 -20.50 18.51
N GLN A 334 -5.31 -19.80 19.60
CA GLN A 334 -5.90 -20.03 20.94
C GLN A 334 -7.08 -19.11 21.26
N LEU A 335 -7.62 -18.37 20.28
CA LEU A 335 -8.94 -17.78 20.43
C LEU A 335 -9.99 -18.89 20.30
N GLU A 336 -10.23 -19.59 21.40
CA GLU A 336 -11.35 -20.53 21.51
C GLU A 336 -12.66 -19.85 21.11
N PRO A 337 -13.61 -20.60 20.49
CA PRO A 337 -14.92 -20.06 20.21
C PRO A 337 -15.56 -19.64 21.54
N ALA A 338 -15.91 -18.35 21.66
CA ALA A 338 -16.59 -17.79 22.82
C ALA A 338 -17.93 -18.53 23.06
N GLY A 339 -17.86 -19.57 23.88
CA GLY A 339 -18.98 -20.33 24.39
C GLY A 339 -19.48 -19.73 25.70
N THR A 340 -20.76 -19.30 25.66
CA THR A 340 -21.69 -19.03 26.77
C THR A 340 -21.50 -17.79 27.66
N PRO A 341 -22.61 -17.06 27.95
CA PRO A 341 -22.55 -15.78 28.63
C PRO A 341 -22.55 -15.94 30.16
N ARG A 342 -21.54 -15.38 30.82
CA ARG A 342 -21.61 -15.10 32.26
C ARG A 342 -22.43 -13.84 32.48
N LYS A 343 -23.54 -13.98 33.21
CA LYS A 343 -24.28 -12.87 33.81
C LYS A 343 -23.38 -12.16 34.82
N SER A 344 -23.13 -10.88 34.63
CA SER A 344 -22.69 -10.00 35.72
C SER A 344 -23.48 -8.70 35.67
N ASN A 345 -24.21 -8.48 36.77
CA ASN A 345 -24.76 -7.20 37.17
C ASN A 345 -23.59 -6.24 37.45
N LEU A 346 -23.66 -5.00 36.96
CA LEU A 346 -23.10 -3.86 37.67
C LEU A 346 -23.75 -2.55 37.21
N LYS A 347 -24.26 -1.83 38.21
CA LYS A 347 -24.91 -0.53 38.17
C LYS A 347 -23.87 0.60 38.10
N HIS A 348 -24.28 1.68 37.43
CA HIS A 348 -23.95 3.11 37.60
C HIS A 348 -22.54 3.58 38.00
N ALA A 349 -21.93 4.39 37.12
CA ALA A 349 -21.60 5.82 37.30
C ALA A 349 -20.89 6.26 36.00
N GLY A 350 -21.23 7.34 35.29
CA GLY A 350 -21.70 8.63 35.74
C GLY A 350 -20.52 9.58 35.90
N ARG A 351 -19.95 10.10 34.79
CA ARG A 351 -19.28 11.41 34.75
C ARG A 351 -19.02 11.86 33.31
N ALA A 352 -19.53 13.05 33.03
CA ALA A 352 -19.37 13.82 31.81
C ALA A 352 -17.94 14.36 31.69
N TYR A 353 -17.44 14.42 30.45
CA TYR A 353 -16.42 15.38 30.07
C TYR A 353 -16.86 16.08 28.78
N SER A 354 -16.91 17.41 28.90
CA SER A 354 -17.27 18.40 27.89
C SER A 354 -16.28 18.39 26.73
N SER A 355 -16.78 18.42 25.50
CA SER A 355 -16.00 18.63 24.28
C SER A 355 -16.51 19.89 23.57
N ASP A 356 -15.74 20.97 23.68
CA ASP A 356 -15.87 22.16 22.84
C ASP A 356 -14.52 22.48 22.19
N ALA A 357 -14.59 22.97 20.95
CA ALA A 357 -13.54 23.44 20.04
C ALA A 357 -12.66 22.30 19.44
N LEU A 358 -12.54 22.11 18.13
CA LEU A 358 -12.41 23.09 17.05
C LEU A 358 -13.07 22.61 15.75
N SER A 359 -13.91 23.47 15.19
CA SER A 359 -14.54 23.39 13.87
C SER A 359 -13.77 24.21 12.84
N GLY A 360 -13.76 23.74 11.59
CA GLY A 360 -13.35 24.50 10.40
C GLY A 360 -11.87 24.30 10.02
N SER A 361 -11.46 24.20 8.76
CA SER A 361 -12.16 24.47 7.50
C SER A 361 -11.24 24.11 6.32
N HIS A 362 -11.84 23.89 5.14
CA HIS A 362 -11.27 24.05 3.78
C HIS A 362 -10.07 23.19 3.33
N PHE A 363 -10.38 22.17 2.54
CA PHE A 363 -9.54 21.73 1.41
C PHE A 363 -10.46 21.53 0.20
N ALA A 364 -10.88 22.65 -0.38
CA ALA A 364 -11.25 22.76 -1.78
C ALA A 364 -10.15 23.64 -2.42
N ASP A 365 -9.90 23.42 -3.70
CA ASP A 365 -8.86 24.06 -4.52
C ASP A 365 -7.48 23.45 -4.37
N PHE A 366 -7.26 22.35 -5.10
CA PHE A 366 -6.19 22.20 -6.10
C PHE A 366 -6.50 20.92 -6.89
N PHE A 367 -6.58 21.08 -8.21
CA PHE A 367 -7.21 20.18 -9.21
C PHE A 367 -6.82 18.71 -9.17
#